data_AF-A0A820JUL1-F1
#
_entry.id   AF-A0A820JUL1-F1
#
_cell.length_a   1.000
_cell.length_b   1.000
_cell.length_c   1.000
_cell.angle_alpha   90.00
_cell.angle_beta   90.00
_cell.angle_gamma   90.00
#
_symmetry.space_group_name_H-M   'P 1'
#
loop_
_entity.id
_entity.type
_entity.pdbx_description
1 polymer ?
#
loop_
_entity_poly.entity_id
_entity_poly.type
_entity_poly.pdbx_seq_one_letter_code
_entity_poly.pdbx_strand_id
1 'polypeptide(L)'
;MHTICIKIVFPLLYFISVAMGHARMKYPRPLAAPADSPAGNYYNAPLRPDGSEFPCKNLHKKADVNKNPTETWQPGQQERFEILGHGSSGEGSLAAHSGGSCQASLSFDNGETWKVLHTFIGGCPRGVRRGTNIAGPNQTFPFMVPENTKAGNALFSW
;
A
#
# COMPACT_ATOMS: atom_id res chain seq x y z
N MET A 1 -0.37 -67.91 11.49
CA MET A 1 0.58 -66.78 11.48
C MET A 1 -0.18 -65.58 10.92
N HIS A 2 -0.57 -64.62 11.76
CA HIS A 2 -1.31 -63.43 11.33
C HIS A 2 -0.32 -62.26 11.22
N THR A 3 -0.10 -61.76 10.01
CA THR A 3 0.73 -60.59 9.76
C THR A 3 -0.10 -59.33 10.00
N ILE A 4 0.19 -58.61 11.09
CA ILE A 4 -0.44 -57.32 11.40
C ILE A 4 0.25 -56.23 10.57
N CYS A 5 -0.48 -55.62 9.65
CA CYS A 5 -0.02 -54.50 8.84
C CYS A 5 -0.30 -53.19 9.60
N ILE A 6 0.73 -52.58 10.19
CA ILE A 6 0.62 -51.28 10.89
C ILE A 6 0.62 -50.18 9.82
N LYS A 7 -0.56 -49.58 9.57
CA LYS A 7 -0.67 -48.37 8.74
C LYS A 7 -0.29 -47.15 9.58
N ILE A 8 0.94 -46.65 9.40
CA ILE A 8 1.37 -45.37 9.97
C ILE A 8 0.65 -44.25 9.21
N VAL A 9 -0.36 -43.64 9.82
CA VAL A 9 -1.03 -42.45 9.30
C VAL A 9 -0.30 -41.22 9.81
N PHE A 10 0.52 -40.59 8.97
CA PHE A 10 1.10 -39.28 9.29
C PHE A 10 0.00 -38.22 9.25
N PRO A 11 -0.25 -37.45 10.32
CA PRO A 11 -1.24 -36.38 10.31
C PRO A 11 -0.69 -35.24 9.44
N LEU A 12 -1.36 -34.98 8.32
CA LEU A 12 -1.05 -33.86 7.43
C LEU A 12 -1.51 -32.56 8.11
N LEU A 13 -0.60 -31.88 8.79
CA LEU A 13 -0.81 -30.53 9.34
C LEU A 13 -0.97 -29.53 8.18
N TYR A 14 -2.22 -29.20 7.85
CA TYR A 14 -2.55 -28.18 6.86
C TYR A 14 -2.37 -26.80 7.51
N PHE A 15 -1.22 -26.16 7.28
CA PHE A 15 -1.04 -24.76 7.63
C PHE A 15 -1.94 -23.91 6.73
N ILE A 16 -3.10 -23.50 7.25
CA ILE A 16 -3.94 -22.50 6.60
C ILE A 16 -3.17 -21.18 6.66
N SER A 17 -2.54 -20.80 5.54
CA SER A 17 -1.99 -19.47 5.37
C SER A 17 -3.16 -18.48 5.31
N VAL A 18 -3.37 -17.75 6.40
CA VAL A 18 -4.25 -16.57 6.40
C VAL A 18 -3.56 -15.50 5.55
N ALA A 19 -4.00 -15.35 4.31
CA ALA A 19 -3.51 -14.31 3.41
C ALA A 19 -4.01 -12.94 3.88
N MET A 20 -3.20 -12.24 4.68
CA MET A 20 -3.48 -10.86 5.08
C MET A 20 -3.03 -9.91 3.95
N GLY A 21 -3.92 -9.69 2.99
CA GLY A 21 -3.60 -9.20 1.64
C GLY A 21 -3.48 -7.70 1.39
N HIS A 22 -3.45 -6.86 2.42
CA HIS A 22 -3.74 -5.44 2.25
C HIS A 22 -2.46 -4.57 2.18
N ALA A 23 -2.48 -3.48 1.41
CA ALA A 23 -1.32 -2.65 1.10
C ALA A 23 -1.43 -1.25 1.70
N ARG A 24 -0.31 -0.67 2.11
CA ARG A 24 -0.23 0.74 2.54
C ARG A 24 1.00 1.45 1.97
N MET A 25 0.93 2.77 1.93
CA MET A 25 2.08 3.62 1.69
C MET A 25 3.11 3.47 2.81
N LYS A 26 4.37 3.31 2.41
CA LYS A 26 5.56 3.31 3.26
C LYS A 26 6.31 4.64 3.13
N TYR A 27 6.45 5.11 1.90
CA TYR A 27 7.15 6.36 1.56
C TYR A 27 6.34 7.13 0.50
N PRO A 28 6.18 8.46 0.62
CA PRO A 28 6.55 9.29 1.77
C PRO A 28 5.85 8.84 3.05
N ARG A 29 6.36 9.24 4.23
CA ARG A 29 5.73 8.83 5.50
C ARG A 29 4.29 9.34 5.54
N PRO A 30 3.28 8.46 5.64
CA PRO A 30 1.91 8.87 5.39
C PRO A 30 1.24 9.45 6.67
N LEU A 31 0.11 10.13 6.51
CA LEU A 31 -0.62 10.77 7.63
C LEU A 31 -0.99 9.74 8.70
N ALA A 32 -0.77 10.03 9.97
CA ALA A 32 -1.01 9.07 11.05
C ALA A 32 -0.36 7.69 10.79
N ALA A 33 0.87 7.72 10.22
CA ALA A 33 1.65 6.51 9.95
C ALA A 33 1.55 5.56 11.14
N PRO A 34 1.09 4.32 10.94
CA PRO A 34 0.83 3.42 12.04
C PRO A 34 2.13 3.15 12.79
N ALA A 35 2.05 3.02 14.11
CA ALA A 35 3.12 2.38 14.87
C ALA A 35 3.35 0.98 14.27
N ASP A 36 4.59 0.48 14.35
CA ASP A 36 5.03 -0.81 13.80
C ASP A 36 4.38 -2.00 14.54
N SER A 37 3.06 -2.06 14.54
CA SER A 37 2.25 -3.09 15.19
C SER A 37 1.77 -4.10 14.15
N PRO A 38 1.95 -5.41 14.41
CA PRO A 38 1.49 -6.49 13.54
C PRO A 38 -0.03 -6.69 13.58
N ALA A 39 -0.76 -6.00 14.44
CA ALA A 39 -2.23 -6.01 14.38
C ALA A 39 -2.68 -5.25 13.13
N GLY A 40 -3.38 -5.95 12.21
CA GLY A 40 -3.92 -5.43 10.95
C GLY A 40 -4.46 -4.01 11.10
N ASN A 41 -3.64 -3.05 10.70
CA ASN A 41 -3.98 -1.66 10.88
C ASN A 41 -5.04 -1.27 9.84
N TYR A 42 -5.97 -0.41 10.26
CA TYR A 42 -6.95 0.27 9.40
C TYR A 42 -6.33 0.90 8.13
N TYR A 43 -5.01 1.15 8.18
CA TYR A 43 -4.22 1.74 7.12
C TYR A 43 -4.14 0.90 5.85
N ASN A 44 -4.14 -0.42 5.97
CA ASN A 44 -3.95 -1.30 4.81
C ASN A 44 -5.26 -1.56 4.04
N ALA A 45 -6.42 -1.49 4.71
CA ALA A 45 -7.71 -1.79 4.10
C ALA A 45 -8.05 -0.81 2.96
N PRO A 46 -8.80 -1.22 1.92
CA PRO A 46 -9.30 -0.28 0.92
C PRO A 46 -10.18 0.80 1.56
N LEU A 47 -10.49 1.86 0.81
CA LEU A 47 -11.55 2.78 1.21
C LEU A 47 -12.88 2.04 1.30
N ARG A 48 -13.75 2.51 2.19
CA ARG A 48 -15.11 1.95 2.30
C ARG A 48 -15.87 2.14 0.98
N PRO A 49 -16.63 1.12 0.52
CA PRO A 49 -17.41 1.21 -0.72
C PRO A 49 -18.46 2.34 -0.74
N ASP A 50 -18.91 2.77 0.44
CA ASP A 50 -19.85 3.88 0.63
C ASP A 50 -19.22 5.27 0.44
N GLY A 51 -17.90 5.35 0.22
CA GLY A 51 -17.17 6.61 0.02
C GLY A 51 -16.99 7.46 1.28
N SER A 52 -17.48 7.03 2.44
CA SER A 52 -17.47 7.80 3.69
C SER A 52 -16.08 8.19 4.19
N GLU A 53 -15.04 7.53 3.69
CA GLU A 53 -13.64 7.72 4.05
C GLU A 53 -12.80 8.37 2.95
N PHE A 54 -13.41 8.76 1.82
CA PHE A 54 -12.71 9.47 0.76
C PHE A 54 -12.67 10.99 1.05
N PRO A 55 -11.54 11.68 0.82
CA PRO A 55 -10.21 11.16 0.49
C PRO A 55 -9.37 10.83 1.74
N CYS A 56 -8.22 10.18 1.54
CA CYS A 56 -7.18 9.96 2.55
C CYS A 56 -7.67 9.35 3.88
N LYS A 57 -8.70 8.49 3.86
CA LYS A 57 -9.30 7.89 5.06
C LYS A 57 -9.76 8.93 6.11
N ASN A 58 -10.14 10.12 5.65
CA ASN A 58 -10.41 11.31 6.47
C ASN A 58 -9.26 11.76 7.41
N LEU A 59 -8.06 11.19 7.32
CA LEU A 59 -6.95 11.49 8.25
C LEU A 59 -6.51 12.95 8.18
N HIS A 60 -6.56 13.55 6.99
CA HIS A 60 -6.30 14.96 6.74
C HIS A 60 -7.28 15.91 7.47
N LYS A 61 -8.46 15.45 7.89
CA LYS A 61 -9.47 16.24 8.62
C LYS A 61 -9.35 16.11 10.15
N LYS A 62 -8.62 15.11 10.65
CA LYS A 62 -8.54 14.82 12.08
C LYS A 62 -7.62 15.79 12.81
N ALA A 63 -8.05 16.32 13.95
CA ALA A 63 -7.31 17.33 14.70
C ALA A 63 -6.01 16.80 15.33
N ASP A 64 -6.03 15.54 15.78
CA ASP A 64 -4.92 14.83 16.43
C ASP A 64 -3.85 14.29 15.47
N VAL A 65 -4.10 14.37 14.16
CA VAL A 65 -3.14 13.95 13.13
C VAL A 65 -2.17 15.09 12.84
N ASN A 66 -0.87 14.83 12.97
CA ASN A 66 0.20 15.70 12.52
C ASN A 66 0.17 15.81 10.97
N LYS A 67 0.08 17.04 10.48
CA LYS A 67 -0.01 17.38 9.04
C LYS A 67 1.23 18.12 8.54
N ASN A 68 2.29 18.18 9.34
CA ASN A 68 3.56 18.75 8.90
C ASN A 68 4.10 17.93 7.73
N PRO A 69 4.64 18.57 6.68
CA PRO A 69 5.27 17.86 5.58
C PRO A 69 6.33 16.89 6.09
N THR A 70 6.29 15.66 5.59
CA THR A 70 7.30 14.63 5.89
C THR A 70 8.41 14.59 4.86
N GLU A 71 8.19 15.18 3.69
CA GLU A 71 9.14 15.29 2.58
C GLU A 71 9.03 16.68 1.93
N THR A 72 10.03 17.05 1.13
CA THR A 72 10.02 18.25 0.30
C THR A 72 10.54 17.89 -1.09
N TRP A 73 9.73 18.14 -2.12
CA TRP A 73 10.06 17.83 -3.51
C TRP A 73 10.20 19.11 -4.31
N GLN A 74 11.18 19.13 -5.22
CA GLN A 74 11.36 20.23 -6.15
C GLN A 74 10.68 19.95 -7.50
N PRO A 75 10.13 20.96 -8.18
CA PRO A 75 9.71 20.80 -9.57
C PRO A 75 10.87 20.29 -10.45
N GLY A 76 10.58 19.39 -11.38
CA GLY A 76 11.58 18.75 -12.24
C GLY A 76 12.38 17.63 -11.57
N GLN A 77 12.17 17.36 -10.28
CA GLN A 77 12.86 16.30 -9.56
C GLN A 77 12.26 14.92 -9.86
N GLN A 78 13.14 13.91 -9.96
CA GLN A 78 12.71 12.51 -9.91
C GLN A 78 12.41 12.11 -8.47
N GLU A 79 11.21 11.59 -8.24
CA GLU A 79 10.73 11.15 -6.94
C GLU A 79 10.19 9.73 -6.98
N ARG A 80 9.79 9.21 -5.81
CA ARG A 80 9.19 7.88 -5.70
C ARG A 80 8.14 7.80 -4.60
N PHE A 81 7.24 6.84 -4.72
CA PHE A 81 6.52 6.29 -3.58
C PHE A 81 6.85 4.81 -3.39
N GLU A 82 6.71 4.33 -2.16
CA GLU A 82 6.83 2.92 -1.82
C GLU A 82 5.58 2.45 -1.12
N ILE A 83 5.17 1.22 -1.43
CA ILE A 83 4.09 0.54 -0.71
C ILE A 83 4.62 -0.74 -0.09
N LEU A 84 3.96 -1.21 0.95
CA LEU A 84 4.25 -2.48 1.58
C LEU A 84 2.97 -3.22 1.95
N GLY A 85 3.09 -4.54 2.12
CA GLY A 85 2.00 -5.40 2.53
C GLY A 85 1.74 -5.33 4.04
N HIS A 86 1.17 -6.39 4.59
CA HIS A 86 0.99 -6.52 6.03
C HIS A 86 2.34 -6.73 6.77
N GLY A 87 2.38 -6.45 8.08
CA GLY A 87 3.57 -6.58 8.92
C GLY A 87 4.26 -5.25 9.28
N SER A 88 4.93 -5.25 10.44
CA SER A 88 5.63 -4.09 11.02
C SER A 88 6.80 -3.57 10.17
N SER A 89 7.45 -4.49 9.45
CA SER A 89 8.64 -4.26 8.61
C SER A 89 8.34 -4.38 7.10
N GLY A 90 7.07 -4.59 6.73
CA GLY A 90 6.70 -5.09 5.41
C GLY A 90 6.94 -6.60 5.23
N GLU A 91 7.25 -7.32 6.32
CA GLU A 91 7.25 -8.79 6.37
C GLU A 91 5.81 -9.32 6.27
N GLY A 92 5.35 -9.45 5.03
CA GLY A 92 4.04 -9.99 4.70
C GLY A 92 3.77 -9.86 3.22
N SER A 93 3.06 -10.84 2.66
CA SER A 93 2.67 -10.79 1.25
C SER A 93 1.60 -9.73 1.05
N LEU A 94 1.85 -8.77 0.15
CA LEU A 94 0.81 -7.91 -0.41
C LEU A 94 -0.12 -8.76 -1.29
N ALA A 95 -1.45 -8.73 -1.09
CA ALA A 95 -2.35 -9.41 -2.04
C ALA A 95 -2.42 -8.60 -3.32
N ALA A 96 -1.83 -9.17 -4.36
CA ALA A 96 -1.67 -8.47 -5.60
C ALA A 96 -2.96 -8.32 -6.40
N HIS A 97 -4.00 -9.12 -6.13
CA HIS A 97 -5.26 -9.14 -6.88
C HIS A 97 -5.06 -9.27 -8.40
N SER A 98 -4.12 -10.12 -8.83
CA SER A 98 -3.68 -10.24 -10.23
C SER A 98 -3.08 -8.97 -10.86
N GLY A 99 -2.76 -7.97 -10.05
CA GLY A 99 -2.20 -6.69 -10.44
C GLY A 99 -3.25 -5.59 -10.44
N GLY A 100 -2.96 -4.52 -11.15
CA GLY A 100 -3.80 -3.34 -11.20
C GLY A 100 -3.04 -2.16 -11.78
N SER A 101 -3.64 -0.98 -11.62
CA SER A 101 -3.05 0.30 -11.96
C SER A 101 -3.13 1.22 -10.75
N CYS A 102 -2.25 2.21 -10.68
CA CYS A 102 -2.31 3.23 -9.64
C CYS A 102 -1.84 4.60 -10.16
N GLN A 103 -2.05 5.64 -9.36
CA GLN A 103 -1.67 7.00 -9.71
C GLN A 103 -0.91 7.64 -8.56
N ALA A 104 0.10 8.44 -8.88
CA ALA A 104 0.70 9.39 -7.95
C ALA A 104 0.04 10.74 -8.16
N SER A 105 -0.52 11.36 -7.12
CA SER A 105 -1.22 12.65 -7.25
C SER A 105 -0.94 13.60 -6.09
N LEU A 106 -1.09 14.90 -6.33
CA LEU A 106 -1.00 15.97 -5.33
C LEU A 106 -2.30 16.74 -5.20
N SER A 107 -2.62 17.15 -3.98
CA SER A 107 -3.68 18.11 -3.66
C SER A 107 -3.11 19.24 -2.81
N PHE A 108 -3.32 20.48 -3.26
CA PHE A 108 -2.88 21.70 -2.56
C PHE A 108 -4.03 22.40 -1.81
N ASP A 109 -5.23 21.84 -1.85
CA ASP A 109 -6.47 22.35 -1.28
C ASP A 109 -7.09 21.33 -0.31
N ASN A 110 -6.22 20.63 0.43
CA ASN A 110 -6.61 19.69 1.48
C ASN A 110 -7.58 18.57 1.01
N GLY A 111 -7.40 18.09 -0.22
CA GLY A 111 -8.11 16.94 -0.78
C GLY A 111 -9.34 17.29 -1.63
N GLU A 112 -9.65 18.57 -1.85
CA GLU A 112 -10.77 18.99 -2.70
C GLU A 112 -10.51 18.73 -4.18
N THR A 113 -9.30 19.05 -4.67
CA THR A 113 -8.87 18.76 -6.05
C THR A 113 -7.53 18.06 -6.09
N TRP A 114 -7.34 17.24 -7.13
CA TRP A 114 -6.16 16.41 -7.31
C TRP A 114 -5.54 16.61 -8.69
N LYS A 115 -4.20 16.69 -8.72
CA LYS A 115 -3.41 16.70 -9.95
C LYS A 115 -2.60 15.41 -10.02
N VAL A 116 -2.83 14.61 -11.06
CA VAL A 116 -2.09 13.38 -11.31
C VAL A 116 -0.68 13.74 -11.81
N LEU A 117 0.34 13.26 -11.10
CA LEU A 117 1.75 13.36 -11.50
C LEU A 117 2.13 12.23 -12.46
N HIS A 118 1.62 11.01 -12.19
CA HIS A 118 1.91 9.84 -13.01
C HIS A 118 0.80 8.79 -12.89
N THR A 119 0.57 8.04 -13.97
CA THR A 119 -0.33 6.88 -13.99
C THR A 119 0.46 5.64 -14.35
N PHE A 120 0.46 4.65 -13.47
CA PHE A 120 1.06 3.34 -13.68
C PHE A 120 -0.03 2.41 -14.24
N ILE A 121 -0.10 2.30 -15.57
CA ILE A 121 -1.07 1.42 -16.26
C ILE A 121 -0.52 -0.01 -16.24
N GLY A 122 -1.04 -0.83 -15.32
CA GLY A 122 -0.43 -2.13 -15.04
C GLY A 122 0.82 -2.02 -14.15
N GLY A 123 1.25 -3.15 -13.59
CA GLY A 123 2.47 -3.20 -12.79
C GLY A 123 2.40 -2.45 -11.46
N CYS A 124 1.19 -2.17 -10.97
CA CYS A 124 0.95 -1.67 -9.63
C CYS A 124 -0.13 -2.53 -8.95
N PRO A 125 0.22 -3.41 -7.99
CA PRO A 125 1.56 -3.67 -7.44
C PRO A 125 2.58 -4.19 -8.46
N ARG A 126 3.89 -4.05 -8.19
CA ARG A 126 4.96 -4.48 -9.11
C ARG A 126 5.19 -5.98 -9.08
N GLY A 127 5.64 -6.52 -10.22
CA GLY A 127 6.14 -7.90 -10.31
C GLY A 127 5.08 -8.96 -10.04
N VAL A 128 3.80 -8.66 -10.30
CA VAL A 128 2.71 -9.60 -10.04
C VAL A 128 2.74 -10.72 -11.06
N ARG A 129 2.76 -11.97 -10.57
CA ARG A 129 2.62 -13.13 -11.45
C ARG A 129 1.17 -13.23 -11.90
N ARG A 130 0.96 -13.28 -13.22
CA ARG A 130 -0.38 -13.33 -13.84
C ARG A 130 -1.21 -14.48 -13.24
N GLY A 131 -2.45 -14.18 -12.87
CA GLY A 131 -3.38 -15.15 -12.28
C GLY A 131 -3.05 -15.55 -10.85
N THR A 132 -2.18 -14.82 -10.16
CA THR A 132 -1.89 -15.03 -8.73
C THR A 132 -2.05 -13.75 -7.92
N ASN A 133 -2.04 -13.91 -6.60
CA ASN A 133 -2.03 -12.80 -5.65
C ASN A 133 -0.61 -12.49 -5.13
N ILE A 134 0.43 -12.91 -5.85
CA ILE A 134 1.82 -12.79 -5.42
C ILE A 134 2.45 -11.60 -6.14
N ALA A 135 2.81 -10.56 -5.39
CA ALA A 135 3.57 -9.41 -5.87
C ALA A 135 5.08 -9.67 -5.77
N GLY A 136 5.87 -8.91 -6.55
CA GLY A 136 7.32 -8.92 -6.45
C GLY A 136 7.81 -8.25 -5.16
N PRO A 137 9.06 -8.51 -4.74
CA PRO A 137 9.59 -7.98 -3.48
C PRO A 137 9.85 -6.46 -3.53
N ASN A 138 10.09 -5.90 -4.72
CA ASN A 138 10.32 -4.46 -4.90
C ASN A 138 9.01 -3.75 -5.24
N GLN A 139 8.54 -2.90 -4.34
CA GLN A 139 7.32 -2.11 -4.47
C GLN A 139 7.63 -0.60 -4.46
N THR A 140 8.69 -0.20 -5.16
CA THR A 140 9.07 1.20 -5.38
C THR A 140 8.61 1.70 -6.76
N PHE A 141 8.01 2.89 -6.79
CA PHE A 141 7.37 3.47 -7.96
C PHE A 141 7.95 4.86 -8.24
N PRO A 142 8.92 4.98 -9.16
CA PRO A 142 9.49 6.27 -9.52
C PRO A 142 8.52 7.08 -10.40
N PHE A 143 8.50 8.39 -10.23
CA PHE A 143 7.78 9.34 -11.06
C PHE A 143 8.53 10.68 -11.13
N MET A 144 8.14 11.57 -12.04
CA MET A 144 8.69 12.93 -12.12
C MET A 144 7.70 13.91 -11.50
N VAL A 145 8.21 14.87 -10.74
CA VAL A 145 7.44 16.05 -10.34
C VAL A 145 7.46 17.03 -11.51
N PRO A 146 6.32 17.41 -12.11
CA PRO A 146 6.30 18.36 -13.22
C PRO A 146 6.95 19.70 -12.89
N GLU A 147 7.65 20.32 -13.84
CA GLU A 147 8.34 21.62 -13.65
C GLU A 147 7.39 22.75 -13.25
N ASN A 148 6.12 22.68 -13.65
CA ASN A 148 5.09 23.66 -13.32
C ASN A 148 4.30 23.30 -12.05
N THR A 149 4.80 22.40 -11.20
CA THR A 149 4.16 22.06 -9.93
C THR A 149 4.14 23.28 -9.01
N LYS A 150 2.95 23.61 -8.50
CA LYS A 150 2.76 24.73 -7.56
C LYS A 150 3.61 24.54 -6.30
N ALA A 151 4.16 25.62 -5.76
CA ALA A 151 4.80 25.60 -4.45
C ALA A 151 3.77 25.57 -3.29
N GLY A 152 4.14 24.92 -2.19
CA GLY A 152 3.35 24.87 -0.96
C GLY A 152 3.21 23.47 -0.41
N ASN A 153 2.65 23.37 0.79
CA ASN A 153 2.34 22.08 1.40
C ASN A 153 1.21 21.41 0.61
N ALA A 154 1.36 20.12 0.35
CA ALA A 154 0.38 19.33 -0.40
C ALA A 154 0.14 17.98 0.28
N LEU A 155 -1.06 17.44 0.07
CA LEU A 155 -1.32 16.03 0.29
C LEU A 155 -0.80 15.26 -0.92
N PHE A 156 -0.01 14.22 -0.66
CA PHE A 156 0.34 13.22 -1.66
C PHE A 156 -0.59 12.00 -1.52
N SER A 157 -1.09 11.50 -2.65
CA SER A 157 -1.86 10.26 -2.71
C SER A 157 -1.24 9.26 -3.68
N TRP A 158 -1.31 8.01 -3.25
CA TRP A 158 -1.24 6.82 -4.09
C TRP A 158 -2.60 6.11 -4.02
#